data_AF-A0A936QBX1-F1
#
_entry.id   AF-A0A936QBX1-F1
#
_cell.length_a   1.000
_cell.length_b   1.000
_cell.length_c   1.000
_cell.angle_alpha   90.00
_cell.angle_beta   90.00
_cell.angle_gamma   90.00
#
_symmetry.space_group_name_H-M   'P 1'
#
loop_
_entity.id
_entity.type
_entity.pdbx_description
1 polymer ?
#
loop_
_entity_poly.entity_id
_entity_poly.type
_entity_poly.pdbx_seq_one_letter_code
_entity_poly.pdbx_strand_id
1 'polypeptide(L)'
;MKTLLIVALSSLLLPLAAQAINKCTGPNGHVTYTDDACPASSKASGRLVEMPPPLPEDVQRARDEAARIQGELRRADEEREQAREARLRTEREAARERDRQELLALERRKVEALEAQARAAASAPVELPVVVVRERHAHRPHLAPPPVAQSQASESRRRDTRLDGPKLPAR
;
A
#
# COMPACT_ATOMS: atom_id res chain seq x y z
N MET A 1 -31.27 -28.17 -59.95
CA MET A 1 -30.26 -27.60 -59.03
C MET A 1 -29.78 -26.19 -59.42
N LYS A 2 -29.85 -25.77 -60.70
CA LYS A 2 -29.49 -24.39 -61.12
C LYS A 2 -30.49 -23.30 -60.71
N THR A 3 -31.76 -23.64 -60.49
CA THR A 3 -32.81 -22.67 -60.11
C THR A 3 -32.73 -22.21 -58.66
N LEU A 4 -32.23 -23.05 -57.74
CA LEU A 4 -32.06 -22.69 -56.32
C LEU A 4 -30.90 -21.71 -56.08
N LEU A 5 -29.90 -21.71 -56.96
CA LEU A 5 -28.74 -20.82 -56.85
C LEU A 5 -29.08 -19.36 -57.25
N ILE A 6 -30.09 -19.16 -58.08
CA ILE A 6 -30.52 -17.82 -58.54
C ILE A 6 -31.37 -17.10 -57.48
N VAL A 7 -32.16 -17.85 -56.71
CA VAL A 7 -32.98 -17.28 -55.61
C VAL A 7 -32.10 -16.87 -54.42
N ALA A 8 -31.02 -17.59 -54.14
CA ALA A 8 -30.09 -17.23 -53.06
C ALA A 8 -29.24 -15.98 -53.37
N LEU A 9 -28.91 -15.74 -54.66
CA LEU A 9 -28.10 -14.59 -55.07
C LEU A 9 -28.88 -13.27 -55.13
N SER A 10 -30.21 -13.33 -55.27
CA SER A 10 -31.07 -12.14 -55.35
C SER A 10 -31.39 -11.52 -53.98
N SER A 11 -31.23 -12.28 -52.90
CA SER A 11 -31.39 -11.79 -51.52
C SER A 11 -30.21 -10.95 -50.99
N LEU A 12 -29.08 -10.87 -51.71
CA LEU A 12 -27.90 -10.11 -51.28
C LEU A 12 -27.90 -8.63 -51.72
N LEU A 13 -28.92 -8.19 -52.45
CA LEU A 13 -29.07 -6.81 -52.94
C LEU A 13 -30.06 -5.97 -52.11
N LEU A 14 -30.25 -6.28 -50.82
CA LEU A 14 -30.94 -5.33 -49.94
C LEU A 14 -30.09 -4.04 -49.88
N PRO A 15 -30.65 -2.87 -50.25
CA PRO A 15 -29.94 -1.62 -50.10
C PRO A 15 -29.75 -1.39 -48.61
N LEU A 16 -28.50 -1.43 -48.14
CA LEU A 16 -28.14 -0.80 -46.88
C LEU A 16 -28.47 0.68 -47.05
N ALA A 17 -29.63 1.11 -46.55
CA ALA A 17 -29.96 2.51 -46.46
C ALA A 17 -28.89 3.17 -45.56
N ALA A 18 -27.97 3.89 -46.19
CA ALA A 18 -27.03 4.73 -45.46
C ALA A 18 -27.88 5.75 -44.67
N GLN A 19 -27.91 5.62 -43.34
CA GLN A 19 -28.62 6.56 -42.48
C GLN A 19 -27.89 7.90 -42.54
N ALA A 20 -28.37 8.79 -43.40
CA ALA A 20 -27.91 10.16 -43.50
C ALA A 20 -28.87 11.04 -42.70
N ILE A 21 -28.40 11.62 -41.59
CA ILE A 21 -29.18 12.59 -40.82
C ILE A 21 -29.38 13.83 -41.70
N ASN A 22 -30.61 14.04 -42.15
CA ASN A 22 -31.01 15.18 -42.95
C ASN A 22 -31.33 16.38 -42.05
N LYS A 23 -30.67 17.52 -42.32
CA LYS A 23 -31.05 18.80 -41.73
C LYS A 23 -32.19 19.41 -42.54
N CYS A 24 -33.39 19.45 -41.98
CA CYS A 24 -34.57 20.04 -42.60
C CYS A 24 -34.87 21.41 -41.98
N THR A 25 -35.01 22.44 -42.81
CA THR A 25 -35.40 23.78 -42.38
C THR A 25 -36.85 24.04 -42.80
N GLY A 26 -37.75 24.20 -41.83
CA GLY A 26 -39.18 24.46 -42.05
C GLY A 26 -39.48 25.90 -42.49
N PRO A 27 -40.74 26.21 -42.82
CA PRO A 27 -41.14 27.52 -43.36
C PRO A 27 -40.96 28.66 -42.36
N ASN A 28 -40.99 28.35 -41.06
CA ASN A 28 -40.80 29.29 -39.96
C ASN A 28 -39.32 29.42 -39.55
N GLY A 29 -38.38 28.82 -40.30
CA GLY A 29 -36.95 28.79 -39.95
C GLY A 29 -36.59 27.75 -38.88
N HIS A 30 -37.55 26.97 -38.39
CA HIS A 30 -37.27 25.87 -37.44
C HIS A 30 -36.42 24.79 -38.10
N VAL A 31 -35.35 24.36 -37.42
CA VAL A 31 -34.43 23.33 -37.91
C VAL A 31 -34.75 22.01 -37.21
N THR A 32 -34.94 20.94 -37.98
CA THR A 32 -35.17 19.59 -37.48
C THR A 32 -34.19 18.63 -38.15
N TYR A 33 -33.64 17.70 -37.38
CA TYR A 33 -32.76 16.66 -37.88
C TYR A 33 -33.53 15.35 -37.92
N THR A 34 -33.55 14.70 -39.08
CA THR A 34 -34.35 13.49 -39.32
C THR A 34 -33.58 12.50 -40.17
N ASP A 35 -33.72 11.22 -39.88
CA ASP A 35 -33.12 10.15 -40.68
C ASP A 35 -33.89 9.92 -42.00
N ASP A 36 -35.17 10.32 -42.03
CA ASP A 36 -36.02 10.28 -43.22
C ASP A 36 -35.84 11.52 -44.12
N ALA A 37 -36.35 11.42 -45.36
CA ALA A 37 -36.39 12.56 -46.28
C ALA A 37 -37.17 13.74 -45.68
N CYS A 38 -36.73 14.97 -45.96
CA CYS A 38 -37.41 16.16 -45.45
C CYS A 38 -38.88 16.22 -45.91
N PRO A 39 -39.83 16.53 -45.01
CA PRO A 39 -41.23 16.66 -45.37
C PRO A 39 -41.41 17.78 -46.41
N ALA A 40 -42.43 17.68 -47.27
CA ALA A 40 -42.61 18.56 -48.43
C ALA A 40 -42.67 20.07 -48.10
N SER A 41 -43.03 20.42 -46.86
CA SER A 41 -43.06 21.79 -46.34
C SER A 41 -41.68 22.32 -45.90
N SER A 42 -40.65 21.49 -45.91
CA SER A 42 -39.31 21.77 -45.37
C SER A 42 -38.24 21.62 -46.46
N LYS A 43 -37.20 22.46 -46.40
CA LYS A 43 -36.07 22.40 -47.31
C LYS A 43 -34.94 21.57 -46.69
N ALA A 44 -34.42 20.61 -47.43
CA ALA A 44 -33.19 19.92 -47.05
C ALA A 44 -32.01 20.89 -47.17
N SER A 45 -31.41 21.27 -46.04
CA SER A 45 -30.15 22.02 -46.00
C SER A 45 -28.99 21.04 -46.14
N GLY A 46 -28.83 20.48 -47.33
CA GLY A 46 -27.82 19.46 -47.65
C GLY A 46 -26.42 20.01 -47.94
N ARG A 47 -26.23 21.32 -47.97
CA ARG A 47 -24.90 21.92 -48.18
C ARG A 47 -24.36 22.33 -46.83
N LEU A 48 -23.37 21.60 -46.31
CA LEU A 48 -22.46 22.16 -45.30
C LEU A 48 -22.05 23.53 -45.84
N VAL A 49 -22.26 24.58 -45.04
CA VAL A 49 -21.76 25.90 -45.40
C VAL A 49 -20.25 25.75 -45.46
N GLU A 50 -19.72 25.70 -46.68
CA GLU A 50 -18.29 25.62 -46.91
C GLU A 50 -17.70 26.92 -46.40
N MET A 51 -17.17 26.87 -45.17
CA MET A 51 -16.51 28.04 -44.60
C MET A 51 -15.28 28.34 -45.47
N PRO A 52 -15.05 29.61 -45.81
CA PRO A 52 -13.82 29.98 -46.48
C PRO A 52 -12.64 29.53 -45.60
N PRO A 53 -11.53 29.08 -46.21
CA PRO A 53 -10.33 28.77 -45.44
C PRO A 53 -9.92 30.01 -44.63
N PRO A 54 -9.43 29.82 -43.39
CA PRO A 54 -9.03 30.94 -42.56
C PRO A 54 -7.91 31.75 -43.24
N LEU A 55 -7.87 33.06 -42.97
CA LEU A 55 -6.78 33.87 -43.48
C LEU A 55 -5.45 33.40 -42.85
N PRO A 56 -4.33 33.44 -43.60
CA PRO A 56 -3.03 33.06 -43.06
C PRO A 56 -2.64 33.80 -41.77
N GLU A 57 -3.05 35.06 -41.65
CA GLU A 57 -2.83 35.89 -40.46
C GLU A 57 -3.58 35.36 -39.23
N ASP A 58 -4.82 34.90 -39.40
CA ASP A 58 -5.62 34.33 -38.30
C ASP A 58 -5.01 33.00 -37.83
N VAL A 59 -4.53 32.19 -38.76
CA VAL A 59 -3.82 30.94 -38.45
C VAL A 59 -2.54 31.23 -37.67
N GLN A 60 -1.76 32.23 -38.08
CA GLN A 60 -0.54 32.59 -37.37
C GLN A 60 -0.84 33.13 -35.97
N ARG A 61 -1.81 34.03 -35.83
CA ARG A 61 -2.25 34.55 -34.53
C ARG A 61 -2.70 33.43 -33.59
N ALA A 62 -3.47 32.47 -34.11
CA ALA A 62 -3.90 31.31 -33.33
C ALA A 62 -2.72 30.43 -32.87
N ARG A 63 -1.69 30.27 -33.71
CA ARG A 63 -0.47 29.55 -33.35
C ARG A 63 0.34 30.27 -32.28
N ASP A 64 0.51 31.58 -32.41
CA ASP A 64 1.25 32.38 -31.44
C ASP A 64 0.55 32.39 -30.08
N GLU A 65 -0.78 32.51 -30.08
CA GLU A 65 -1.59 32.41 -28.86
C GLU A 65 -1.49 31.03 -28.23
N ALA A 66 -1.61 29.96 -29.03
CA ALA A 66 -1.46 28.59 -28.53
C ALA A 66 -0.06 28.36 -27.93
N ALA A 67 1.00 28.88 -28.56
CA ALA A 67 2.36 28.80 -28.05
C ALA A 67 2.52 29.55 -26.72
N ARG A 68 1.90 30.74 -26.60
CA ARG A 68 1.88 31.51 -25.34
C ARG A 68 1.19 30.72 -24.23
N ILE A 69 -0.03 30.24 -24.47
CA ILE A 69 -0.81 29.46 -23.49
C ILE A 69 -0.03 28.21 -23.07
N GLN A 70 0.57 27.48 -24.02
CA GLN A 70 1.40 26.33 -23.69
C GLN A 70 2.62 26.70 -22.85
N GLY A 71 3.25 27.83 -23.12
CA GLY A 71 4.36 28.36 -22.32
C GLY A 71 3.93 28.68 -20.88
N GLU A 72 2.76 29.31 -20.71
CA GLU A 72 2.20 29.62 -19.39
C GLU A 72 1.84 28.37 -18.60
N LEU A 73 1.23 27.37 -19.23
CA LEU A 73 0.92 26.09 -18.61
C LEU A 73 2.17 25.37 -18.12
N ARG A 74 3.23 25.33 -18.94
CA ARG A 74 4.51 24.72 -18.54
C ARG A 74 5.12 25.40 -17.32
N ARG A 75 5.13 26.74 -17.29
CA ARG A 75 5.64 27.49 -16.14
C ARG A 75 4.81 27.21 -14.88
N ALA A 76 3.49 27.18 -15.00
CA ALA A 76 2.62 26.86 -13.87
C ALA A 76 2.84 25.44 -13.35
N ASP A 77 3.09 24.47 -14.24
CA ASP A 77 3.42 23.09 -13.85
C ASP A 77 4.79 23.01 -13.17
N GLU A 78 5.80 23.69 -13.70
CA GLU A 78 7.14 23.79 -13.10
C GLU A 78 7.08 24.39 -11.68
N GLU A 79 6.33 25.47 -11.49
CA GLU A 79 6.12 26.10 -10.17
C GLU A 79 5.43 25.15 -9.19
N ARG A 80 4.44 24.38 -9.65
CA ARG A 80 3.73 23.40 -8.82
C ARG A 80 4.65 22.27 -8.38
N GLU A 81 5.48 21.75 -9.27
CA GLU A 81 6.46 20.71 -8.94
C GLU A 81 7.52 21.23 -7.98
N GLN A 82 8.05 22.43 -8.19
CA GLN A 82 8.99 23.06 -7.26
C GLN A 82 8.37 23.26 -5.87
N ALA A 83 7.11 23.71 -5.79
CA ALA A 83 6.41 23.85 -4.52
C ALA A 83 6.19 22.50 -3.82
N ARG A 84 5.89 21.44 -4.57
CA ARG A 84 5.78 20.07 -4.03
C ARG A 84 7.10 19.57 -3.49
N GLU A 85 8.19 19.73 -4.24
CA GLU A 85 9.52 19.36 -3.78
C GLU A 85 9.93 20.12 -2.52
N ALA A 86 9.70 21.42 -2.48
CA ALA A 86 10.01 22.25 -1.31
C ALA A 86 9.25 21.74 -0.07
N ARG A 87 7.95 21.45 -0.20
CA ARG A 87 7.14 20.86 0.89
C ARG A 87 7.71 19.52 1.35
N LEU A 88 7.98 18.60 0.43
CA LEU A 88 8.56 17.30 0.76
C LEU A 88 9.92 17.42 1.46
N ARG A 89 10.76 18.39 1.07
CA ARG A 89 12.04 18.66 1.75
C ARG A 89 11.80 19.14 3.18
N THR A 90 10.92 20.11 3.37
CA THR A 90 10.59 20.62 4.72
C THR A 90 9.97 19.56 5.62
N GLU A 91 9.10 18.70 5.09
CA GLU A 91 8.50 17.59 5.85
C GLU A 91 9.56 16.56 6.26
N ARG A 92 10.49 16.22 5.36
CA ARG A 92 11.60 15.31 5.67
C ARG A 92 12.53 15.87 6.74
N GLU A 93 12.84 17.17 6.66
CA GLU A 93 13.67 17.85 7.67
C GLU A 93 12.95 17.88 9.02
N ALA A 94 11.67 18.22 9.04
CA ALA A 94 10.85 18.20 10.25
C ALA A 94 10.76 16.79 10.86
N ALA A 95 10.62 15.74 10.04
CA ALA A 95 10.62 14.35 10.49
C ALA A 95 11.97 13.97 11.13
N ARG A 96 13.08 14.29 10.47
CA ARG A 96 14.43 14.04 11.01
C ARG A 96 14.66 14.75 12.34
N GLU A 97 14.14 15.97 12.48
CA GLU A 97 14.27 16.72 13.73
C GLU A 97 13.43 16.09 14.85
N ARG A 98 12.21 15.63 14.55
CA ARG A 98 11.39 14.87 15.52
C ARG A 98 12.09 13.59 15.96
N ASP A 99 12.64 12.82 15.02
CA ASP A 99 13.38 11.59 15.34
C ASP A 99 14.58 11.87 16.24
N ARG A 100 15.33 12.94 15.98
CA ARG A 100 16.44 13.39 16.83
C ARG A 100 15.96 13.75 18.24
N GLN A 101 14.86 14.50 18.34
CA GLN A 101 14.30 14.87 19.63
C GLN A 101 13.83 13.66 20.43
N GLU A 102 13.23 12.67 19.76
CA GLU A 102 12.82 11.41 20.39
C GLU A 102 14.03 10.61 20.90
N LEU A 103 15.09 10.49 20.10
CA LEU A 103 16.32 9.82 20.52
C LEU A 103 16.95 10.50 21.74
N LEU A 104 17.03 11.83 21.74
CA LEU A 104 17.55 12.60 22.88
C LEU A 104 16.65 12.43 24.12
N ALA A 105 15.34 12.39 23.96
CA ALA A 105 14.41 12.15 25.06
C ALA A 105 14.57 10.73 25.65
N LEU A 106 14.75 9.72 24.79
CA LEU A 106 15.03 8.35 25.21
C LEU A 106 16.37 8.24 25.96
N GLU A 107 17.41 8.92 25.47
CA GLU A 107 18.72 8.96 26.13
C GLU A 107 18.62 9.60 27.52
N ARG A 108 17.94 10.74 27.64
CA ARG A 108 17.70 11.39 28.94
C ARG A 108 16.98 10.46 29.91
N ARG A 109 15.92 9.78 29.47
CA ARG A 109 15.19 8.80 30.29
C ARG A 109 16.09 7.66 30.77
N LYS A 110 17.01 7.18 29.92
CA LYS A 110 17.98 6.13 30.30
C LYS A 110 18.94 6.64 31.37
N VAL A 111 19.49 7.84 31.21
CA VAL A 111 20.39 8.44 32.20
C VAL A 111 19.66 8.64 33.53
N GLU A 112 18.46 9.22 33.51
CA GLU A 112 17.64 9.41 34.71
C GLU A 112 17.34 8.09 35.44
N ALA A 113 17.02 7.02 34.68
CA ALA A 113 16.78 5.70 35.26
C ALA A 113 18.03 5.10 35.91
N LEU A 114 19.20 5.22 35.26
CA LEU A 114 20.48 4.75 35.81
C LEU A 114 20.87 5.54 37.07
N GLU A 115 20.69 6.87 37.06
CA GLU A 115 20.92 7.70 38.24
C GLU A 115 19.98 7.32 39.39
N ALA A 116 18.69 7.09 39.12
CA ALA A 116 17.73 6.66 40.13
C ALA A 116 18.13 5.29 40.72
N GLN A 117 18.56 4.36 39.89
CA GLN A 117 19.04 3.05 40.33
C GLN A 117 20.31 3.17 41.20
N ALA A 118 21.26 4.02 40.81
CA ALA A 118 22.46 4.27 41.60
C ALA A 118 22.13 4.89 42.98
N ARG A 119 21.20 5.85 43.03
CA ARG A 119 20.72 6.44 44.30
C ARG A 119 20.01 5.42 45.18
N ALA A 120 19.20 4.54 44.60
CA ALA A 120 18.53 3.46 45.32
C ALA A 120 19.55 2.45 45.88
N ALA A 121 20.55 2.05 45.09
CA ALA A 121 21.61 1.15 45.55
C ALA A 121 22.47 1.78 46.67
N ALA A 122 22.76 3.08 46.59
CA ALA A 122 23.51 3.80 47.62
C ALA A 122 22.74 3.96 48.94
N SER A 123 21.41 3.92 48.90
CA SER A 123 20.53 4.02 50.08
C SER A 123 20.02 2.66 50.57
N ALA A 124 20.36 1.57 49.89
CA ALA A 124 19.98 0.23 50.31
C ALA A 124 20.77 -0.19 51.57
N PRO A 125 20.12 -0.77 52.59
CA PRO A 125 20.82 -1.30 53.75
C PRO A 125 21.76 -2.43 53.32
N VAL A 126 23.02 -2.36 53.74
CA VAL A 126 24.00 -3.42 53.51
C VAL A 126 23.62 -4.62 54.38
N GLU A 127 22.85 -5.55 53.82
CA GLU A 127 22.70 -6.88 54.41
C GLU A 127 24.02 -7.65 54.21
N LEU A 128 24.89 -7.57 55.21
CA LEU A 128 26.07 -8.44 55.30
C LEU A 128 25.57 -9.89 55.35
N PRO A 129 25.97 -10.77 54.41
CA PRO A 129 25.59 -12.17 54.47
C PRO A 129 26.14 -12.76 55.77
N VAL A 130 25.25 -13.22 56.64
CA VAL A 130 25.62 -13.94 57.85
C VAL A 130 26.22 -15.26 57.41
N VAL A 131 27.55 -15.34 57.38
CA VAL A 131 28.28 -16.59 57.12
C VAL A 131 28.12 -17.45 58.37
N VAL A 132 27.15 -18.38 58.34
CA VAL A 132 27.03 -19.40 59.38
C VAL A 132 28.13 -20.43 59.16
N VAL A 133 29.22 -20.32 59.93
CA VAL A 133 30.27 -21.33 59.96
C VAL A 133 29.69 -22.60 60.58
N ARG A 134 29.39 -23.59 59.74
CA ARG A 134 28.91 -24.89 60.21
C ARG A 134 30.10 -25.70 60.69
N GLU A 135 30.29 -25.81 62.00
CA GLU A 135 31.31 -26.68 62.58
C GLU A 135 31.05 -28.14 62.14
N ARG A 136 31.99 -28.69 61.36
CA ARG A 136 32.00 -30.11 61.02
C ARG A 136 32.29 -30.89 62.30
N HIS A 137 31.25 -31.48 62.89
CA HIS A 137 31.43 -32.44 63.97
C HIS A 137 32.29 -33.61 63.45
N ALA A 138 33.37 -33.90 64.16
CA ALA A 138 34.25 -35.03 63.84
C ALA A 138 33.44 -36.33 63.82
N HIS A 139 33.47 -37.05 62.70
CA HIS A 139 32.95 -38.40 62.63
C HIS A 139 33.71 -39.30 63.62
N ARG A 140 33.01 -39.76 64.66
CA ARG A 140 33.49 -40.83 65.52
C ARG A 140 33.35 -42.15 64.75
N PRO A 141 34.43 -42.90 64.49
CA PRO A 141 34.31 -44.16 63.77
C PRO A 141 33.51 -45.16 64.61
N HIS A 142 32.40 -45.64 64.05
CA HIS A 142 31.69 -46.80 64.59
C HIS A 142 32.55 -48.05 64.36
N LEU A 143 32.96 -48.71 65.46
CA LEU A 143 33.52 -50.06 65.42
C LEU A 143 32.39 -51.03 65.01
N ALA A 144 32.58 -51.73 63.90
CA ALA A 144 31.64 -52.73 63.42
C ALA A 144 31.62 -53.97 64.35
N PRO A 145 30.45 -54.51 64.73
CA PRO A 145 30.35 -55.81 65.37
C PRO A 145 30.67 -56.96 64.37
N PRO A 146 31.14 -58.12 64.85
CA PRO A 146 31.59 -59.22 64.00
C PRO A 146 30.45 -59.89 63.21
N PRO A 147 30.78 -60.57 62.09
CA PRO A 147 29.80 -61.01 61.10
C PRO A 147 28.98 -62.20 61.61
N VAL A 148 27.66 -62.08 61.53
CA VAL A 148 26.75 -63.22 61.62
C VAL A 148 26.41 -63.68 60.21
N ALA A 149 26.59 -64.97 59.98
CA ALA A 149 26.38 -65.64 58.72
C ALA A 149 24.87 -65.88 58.42
N GLN A 150 24.52 -65.68 57.15
CA GLN A 150 23.36 -66.21 56.40
C GLN A 150 22.00 -65.53 56.69
N SER A 151 21.11 -65.30 55.71
CA SER A 151 20.82 -66.09 54.50
C SER A 151 20.25 -65.21 53.36
N GLN A 152 20.31 -65.75 52.15
CA GLN A 152 19.87 -65.18 50.89
C GLN A 152 18.34 -65.05 50.80
N ALA A 153 17.86 -63.97 50.18
CA ALA A 153 16.60 -63.98 49.43
C ALA A 153 16.58 -62.85 48.37
N SER A 154 16.76 -63.26 47.12
CA SER A 154 16.01 -62.85 45.93
C SER A 154 15.81 -61.36 45.61
N GLU A 155 16.60 -60.87 44.66
CA GLU A 155 16.13 -60.42 43.35
C GLU A 155 14.81 -59.60 43.26
N SER A 156 14.92 -58.31 42.90
CA SER A 156 14.22 -57.82 41.70
C SER A 156 14.89 -56.58 41.12
N ARG A 157 15.10 -56.67 39.81
CA ARG A 157 15.81 -55.75 38.92
C ARG A 157 14.77 -55.03 38.06
N ARG A 158 14.84 -53.70 37.95
CA ARG A 158 14.34 -52.83 36.85
C ARG A 158 14.62 -51.38 37.30
N ARG A 159 15.63 -50.65 36.82
CA ARG A 159 15.96 -50.14 35.47
C ARG A 159 14.84 -49.33 34.79
N ASP A 160 15.26 -48.09 34.48
CA ASP A 160 14.81 -47.18 33.42
C ASP A 160 13.45 -46.48 33.68
N THR A 161 13.25 -45.17 33.46
CA THR A 161 13.66 -44.33 32.32
C THR A 161 13.46 -42.84 32.63
N ARG A 162 14.30 -41.98 32.02
CA ARG A 162 13.99 -40.60 31.61
C ARG A 162 12.82 -40.61 30.61
N LEU A 163 11.83 -39.73 30.74
CA LEU A 163 11.05 -39.09 29.66
C LEU A 163 10.44 -37.80 30.26
N ASP A 164 10.88 -36.62 29.81
CA ASP A 164 10.22 -35.74 28.82
C ASP A 164 9.41 -34.62 29.48
N GLY A 165 9.79 -33.37 29.17
CA GLY A 165 9.00 -32.19 29.53
C GLY A 165 7.87 -31.93 28.53
N PRO A 166 6.93 -31.02 28.84
CA PRO A 166 6.06 -30.43 27.83
C PRO A 166 6.40 -28.97 27.54
N LYS A 167 6.30 -28.68 26.24
CA LYS A 167 6.49 -27.40 25.55
C LYS A 167 5.41 -26.36 25.92
N LEU A 168 5.83 -25.09 25.91
CA LEU A 168 4.96 -23.92 25.84
C LEU A 168 4.10 -23.95 24.56
N PRO A 169 2.80 -23.58 24.62
CA PRO A 169 2.05 -23.22 23.42
C PRO A 169 2.30 -21.75 23.06
N ALA A 170 2.62 -21.52 21.80
CA ALA A 170 2.56 -20.22 21.16
C ALA A 170 1.10 -19.87 20.85
N ARG A 171 0.69 -18.63 21.16
CA ARG A 171 -0.39 -17.93 20.48
C ARG A 171 -0.16 -16.43 20.55
#